data_AF-A0A3P1TXD3-F1
#
_entry.id   AF-A0A3P1TXD3-F1
#
_cell.length_a   1.000
_cell.length_b   1.000
_cell.length_c   1.000
_cell.angle_alpha   90.00
_cell.angle_beta   90.00
_cell.angle_gamma   90.00
#
_symmetry.space_group_name_H-M   'P 1'
#
loop_
_entity.id
_entity.type
_entity.pdbx_description
1 polymer ?
#
loop_
_entity_poly.entity_id
_entity_poly.type
_entity_poly.pdbx_seq_one_letter_code
_entity_poly.pdbx_strand_id
1 'polypeptide(L)' 'HFADCIRKGRPRPNDKWHLDEAVIMIGGKKLWLWRAIDADGDVLDILVQARRNTKAAKRFFSKLVRQ' A
#
# COMPACT_ATOMS: atom_id res chain seq x y z
N HIS A 1 -2.64 10.50 8.13
CA HIS A 1 -3.91 11.17 7.79
C HIS A 1 -4.78 10.35 6.84
N PHE A 2 -4.37 10.05 5.59
CA PHE A 2 -5.19 9.21 4.68
C PHE A 2 -5.17 7.71 5.06
N ALA A 3 -3.99 7.15 5.38
CA ALA A 3 -3.86 5.75 5.79
C ALA A 3 -4.60 5.41 7.10
N ASP A 4 -4.72 6.38 8.01
CA ASP A 4 -5.40 6.18 9.30
C ASP A 4 -6.93 6.09 9.12
N CYS A 5 -7.49 6.74 8.11
CA CYS A 5 -8.90 6.60 7.75
C CYS A 5 -9.20 5.20 7.18
N ILE A 6 -8.27 4.60 6.44
CA ILE A 6 -8.41 3.24 5.90
C ILE A 6 -8.43 2.20 7.04
N ARG A 7 -7.70 2.43 8.13
CA ARG A 7 -7.55 1.46 9.23
C ARG A 7 -8.72 1.44 10.21
N LYS A 8 -9.52 2.50 10.30
CA LYS A 8 -10.44 2.74 11.44
C LYS A 8 -11.70 1.87 11.48
N GLY A 9 -11.96 1.03 10.47
CA GLY A 9 -13.16 0.20 10.40
C GLY A 9 -12.95 -1.21 9.86
N ARG A 10 -11.70 -1.66 9.68
CA ARG A 10 -11.47 -2.98 9.09
C ARG A 10 -11.48 -4.11 10.12
N PRO A 11 -11.96 -5.31 9.73
CA PRO A 11 -11.66 -6.55 10.46
C PRO A 11 -10.15 -6.74 10.64
N ARG A 12 -9.75 -7.63 11.55
CA ARG A 12 -8.32 -7.96 11.69
C ARG A 12 -7.81 -8.43 10.33
N PRO A 13 -6.71 -7.83 9.81
CA PRO A 13 -6.17 -8.23 8.51
C PRO A 13 -5.81 -9.71 8.54
N ASN A 14 -6.14 -10.42 7.48
CA ASN A 14 -5.82 -11.83 7.31
C ASN A 14 -4.29 -12.06 7.34
N ASP A 15 -3.80 -13.26 7.67
CA ASP A 15 -2.35 -13.53 7.74
C ASP A 15 -1.65 -13.55 6.36
N LYS A 16 -2.44 -13.52 5.28
CA LYS A 16 -1.97 -13.52 3.89
C LYS A 16 -2.15 -12.15 3.27
N TRP A 17 -1.04 -11.51 2.89
CA TRP A 17 -1.02 -10.20 2.23
C TRP A 17 -0.41 -10.30 0.84
N HIS A 18 -0.92 -9.48 -0.06
CA HIS A 18 -0.42 -9.30 -1.41
C HIS A 18 0.03 -7.84 -1.60
N LEU A 19 1.15 -7.66 -2.31
CA LEU A 19 1.67 -6.34 -2.68
C LEU A 19 1.44 -6.13 -4.17
N ASP A 20 0.63 -5.13 -4.50
CA ASP A 20 0.30 -4.75 -5.87
C ASP A 20 1.07 -3.50 -6.31
N GLU A 21 1.46 -3.47 -7.58
CA GLU A 21 2.19 -2.36 -8.23
C GLU A 21 1.38 -1.84 -9.42
N ALA A 22 1.02 -0.56 -9.40
CA ALA A 22 0.28 0.10 -10.48
C ALA A 22 0.93 1.42 -10.88
N VAL A 23 0.73 1.84 -12.13
CA VAL A 23 1.12 3.18 -12.60
C VAL A 23 -0.14 4.02 -12.72
N ILE A 24 -0.16 5.16 -12.02
CA ILE A 24 -1.28 6.10 -12.05
C ILE A 24 -0.83 7.44 -12.61
N MET A 25 -1.75 8.20 -13.21
CA MET A 25 -1.51 9.58 -13.62
C MET A 25 -2.24 10.54 -12.70
N ILE A 26 -1.51 11.45 -12.06
CA ILE A 26 -2.07 12.52 -11.24
C ILE A 26 -1.52 13.84 -11.75
N GLY A 27 -2.40 14.76 -12.16
CA GLY A 27 -2.00 16.08 -12.67
C GLY A 27 -1.02 16.03 -13.84
N GLY A 28 -1.21 15.07 -14.76
CA GLY A 28 -0.33 14.87 -15.93
C GLY A 28 1.02 14.21 -15.63
N LYS A 29 1.29 13.82 -14.37
CA LYS A 29 2.53 13.13 -13.98
C LYS A 29 2.26 11.65 -13.75
N LYS A 30 3.11 10.80 -14.34
CA LYS A 30 3.12 9.34 -14.07
C LYS A 30 3.73 9.09 -12.70
N LEU A 31 3.02 8.36 -11.86
CA LEU A 31 3.41 7.98 -10.51
C LEU A 31 3.27 6.47 -10.34
N TRP A 32 4.10 5.92 -9.47
CA TRP A 32 4.10 4.52 -9.08
C TRP A 32 3.33 4.35 -7.78
N LEU A 33 2.27 3.57 -7.84
CA LEU A 33 1.40 3.23 -6.74
C LEU A 33 1.74 1.82 -6.27
N TRP A 34 1.98 1.67 -4.97
CA TRP A 34 2.13 0.39 -4.30
C TRP A 34 1.00 0.24 -3.28
N ARG A 35 0.32 -0.91 -3.27
CA ARG A 35 -0.76 -1.19 -2.33
C ARG A 35 -0.51 -2.53 -1.63
N ALA A 36 -0.55 -2.53 -0.31
CA ALA A 36 -0.71 -3.77 0.44
C ALA A 36 -2.20 -4.07 0.56
N ILE A 37 -2.60 -5.28 0.20
CA ILE A 37 -3.98 -5.75 0.23
C ILE A 37 -3.96 -7.08 0.99
N ASP A 38 -4.93 -7.32 1.87
CA ASP A 38 -5.07 -8.65 2.47
C ASP A 38 -5.78 -9.63 1.53
N ALA A 39 -5.87 -10.89 1.96
CA ALA A 39 -6.53 -11.95 1.19
C ALA A 39 -8.03 -11.73 0.98
N ASP A 40 -8.67 -10.91 1.80
CA ASP A 40 -10.10 -10.59 1.72
C ASP A 40 -10.36 -9.38 0.80
N GLY A 41 -9.29 -8.74 0.32
CA GLY A 41 -9.35 -7.63 -0.63
C GLY A 41 -9.29 -6.25 0.05
N ASP A 42 -9.09 -6.18 1.36
CA ASP A 42 -8.98 -4.93 2.08
C ASP A 42 -7.60 -4.30 1.91
N VAL A 43 -7.58 -3.01 1.58
CA VAL A 43 -6.33 -2.27 1.42
C VAL A 43 -5.76 -1.95 2.80
N LEU A 44 -4.54 -2.42 3.06
CA LEU A 44 -3.86 -2.25 4.33
C LEU A 44 -3.09 -0.94 4.42
N ASP A 45 -2.36 -0.61 3.36
CA ASP A 45 -1.61 0.63 3.24
C ASP A 45 -1.28 0.93 1.77
N ILE A 46 -1.00 2.21 1.49
CA ILE A 46 -0.77 2.71 0.14
C ILE A 46 0.48 3.60 0.15
N LEU A 47 1.38 3.38 -0.80
CA LEU A 47 2.55 4.22 -1.04
C LEU A 47 2.57 4.72 -2.48
N VAL A 48 2.66 6.04 -2.67
CA VAL A 48 2.81 6.66 -3.99
C VAL A 48 4.20 7.26 -4.13
N GLN A 49 4.86 7.01 -5.26
CA GLN A 49 6.21 7.48 -5.55
C GLN A 49 6.32 8.06 -6.95
N ALA A 50 7.15 9.09 -7.13
CA ALA A 50 7.43 9.66 -8.45
C ALA A 50 8.29 8.75 -9.35
N ARG A 51 9.00 7.79 -8.75
CA ARG A 51 9.87 6.83 -9.43
C ARG A 51 9.59 5.43 -8.92
N ARG A 52 9.82 4.43 -9.78
CA ARG A 52 9.73 3.02 -9.42
C ARG A 52 10.84 2.65 -8.43
N ASN A 53 10.54 2.64 -7.13
CA ASN A 53 11.51 2.26 -6.10
C ASN A 53 10.96 1.11 -5.24
N THR A 54 11.04 -0.09 -5.81
CA THR A 54 10.59 -1.33 -5.17
C THR A 54 11.29 -1.60 -3.83
N LYS A 55 12.56 -1.19 -3.67
CA LYS A 55 13.30 -1.37 -2.40
C LYS A 55 12.71 -0.52 -1.28
N ALA A 56 12.39 0.74 -1.58
CA ALA A 56 11.73 1.62 -0.64
C ALA A 56 10.30 1.14 -0.31
N ALA A 57 9.56 0.67 -1.33
CA ALA A 57 8.24 0.09 -1.13
C ALA A 57 8.29 -1.14 -0.22
N LYS A 58 9.15 -2.12 -0.51
CA LYS A 58 9.32 -3.31 0.36
C LYS A 58 9.66 -2.92 1.79
N ARG A 59 10.60 -2.00 2.01
CA ARG A 59 10.95 -1.50 3.35
C ARG A 59 9.78 -0.82 4.06
N PHE A 60 8.95 -0.09 3.32
CA PHE A 60 7.75 0.54 3.87
C PHE A 60 6.76 -0.52 4.35
N PHE A 61 6.42 -1.50 3.50
CA PHE A 61 5.46 -2.56 3.85
C PHE A 61 5.98 -3.58 4.86
N SER A 62 7.30 -3.86 4.93
CA SER A 62 7.86 -4.72 5.97
C SER A 62 7.69 -4.15 7.39
N LYS A 63 7.54 -2.82 7.53
CA LYS A 63 7.23 -2.22 8.84
C LYS A 63 5.79 -2.50 9.28
N LEU A 64 4.87 -2.69 8.34
CA LEU A 64 3.47 -3.03 8.65
C LEU A 64 3.33 -4.45 9.22
N VAL A 65 4.18 -5.39 8.80
CA VAL A 65 4.18 -6.78 9.32
C VAL A 65 4.65 -6.86 10.78
N ARG A 66 5.26 -5.80 11.31
CA ARG A 66 5.91 -5.79 12.63
C ARG A 66 5.08 -5.11 13.73
N GLN A 67 3.84 -4.75 13.45
CA GLN A 67 2.90 -4.14 14.41
C GLN A 67 1.94 -5.17 15.00
#